data_AF-A0A5M9N4M0-F1
#
_entry.id   AF-A0A5M9N4M0-F1
#
_cell.length_a   1.000
_cell.length_b   1.000
_cell.length_c   1.000
_cell.angle_alpha   90.00
_cell.angle_beta   90.00
_cell.angle_gamma   90.00
#
_symmetry.space_group_name_H-M   'P 1'
#
loop_
_entity.id
_entity.type
_entity.pdbx_description
1 polymer ?
#
loop_
_entity_poly.entity_id
_entity_poly.type
_entity_poly.pdbx_seq_one_letter_code
_entity_poly.pdbx_strand_id
1 'polypeptide(L)'
;HKWFYKRLTDKITYKAEDRGISIEKQEESFSSQCSPNVKEVSKEYAERSNRKYRGLYKENNKIYNADCVGAYNILKKYLCRIEKSIPAVVGLDTPEMYRWSSIMGFIGNPKLSISMEM
;
A
#
# COMPACT_ATOMS: atom_id res chain seq x y z
N HIS A 1 0.95 1.93 -23.86
CA HIS A 1 2.01 2.24 -22.87
C HIS A 1 2.40 0.94 -22.16
N LYS A 2 3.65 0.45 -22.31
CA LYS A 2 4.10 -0.80 -21.66
C LYS A 2 4.86 -0.43 -20.40
N TRP A 3 4.32 -0.79 -19.23
CA TRP A 3 4.95 -0.47 -17.96
C TRP A 3 6.13 -1.40 -17.72
N PHE A 4 7.25 -0.87 -17.21
CA PHE A 4 8.50 -1.60 -17.04
C PHE A 4 8.59 -2.31 -15.68
N TYR A 5 7.58 -3.11 -15.32
CA TYR A 5 7.49 -3.78 -14.01
C TYR A 5 8.78 -4.54 -13.67
N LYS A 6 9.26 -5.39 -14.58
CA LYS A 6 10.48 -6.18 -14.37
C LYS A 6 11.69 -5.30 -14.07
N ARG A 7 11.93 -4.29 -14.91
CA ARG A 7 13.08 -3.36 -14.73
C ARG A 7 13.00 -2.60 -13.42
N LEU A 8 11.80 -2.21 -12.99
CA LEU A 8 11.59 -1.57 -11.70
C LEU A 8 11.92 -2.52 -10.55
N THR A 9 11.39 -3.75 -10.58
CA THR A 9 11.71 -4.77 -9.58
C THR A 9 13.21 -5.04 -9.52
N ASP A 10 13.87 -5.23 -10.66
CA ASP A 10 15.32 -5.50 -10.73
C ASP A 10 16.14 -4.36 -10.09
N LYS A 11 15.75 -3.10 -10.34
CA LYS A 11 16.43 -1.93 -9.75
C LYS A 11 16.20 -1.80 -8.25
N ILE A 12 14.99 -2.08 -7.77
CA ILE A 12 14.68 -2.09 -6.34
C ILE A 12 15.45 -3.21 -5.64
N THR A 13 15.43 -4.43 -6.21
CA THR A 13 16.17 -5.57 -5.68
C THR A 13 17.65 -5.29 -5.55
N TYR A 14 18.29 -4.79 -6.62
CA TYR A 14 19.70 -4.41 -6.58
C TYR A 14 20.02 -3.41 -5.46
N LYS A 15 19.19 -2.36 -5.28
CA LYS A 15 19.42 -1.36 -4.23
C LYS A 15 19.10 -1.84 -2.82
N ALA A 16 18.17 -2.78 -2.68
CA ALA A 16 17.86 -3.40 -1.40
C ALA A 16 19.00 -4.31 -0.95
N GLU A 17 19.51 -5.17 -1.85
CA GLU A 17 20.64 -6.06 -1.60
C GLU A 17 21.92 -5.30 -1.24
N ASP A 18 22.20 -4.19 -1.93
CA ASP A 18 23.30 -3.24 -1.63
C ASP A 18 23.22 -2.68 -0.19
N ARG A 19 22.02 -2.68 0.41
CA ARG A 19 21.76 -2.22 1.78
C ARG A 19 21.52 -3.37 2.77
N GLY A 20 21.69 -4.62 2.36
CA GLY A 20 21.42 -5.80 3.19
C GLY A 20 19.93 -6.03 3.50
N ILE A 21 19.03 -5.48 2.70
CA ILE A 21 17.57 -5.64 2.86
C ILE A 21 17.12 -6.84 2.01
N SER A 22 16.50 -7.83 2.64
CA SER A 22 15.93 -8.99 1.95
C SER A 22 14.67 -8.61 1.17
N ILE A 23 14.53 -9.17 -0.03
CA ILE A 23 13.36 -8.96 -0.91
C ILE A 23 12.61 -10.26 -1.06
N GLU A 24 11.30 -10.22 -0.82
CA GLU A 24 10.41 -11.36 -1.01
C GLU A 24 9.21 -10.93 -1.86
N LYS A 25 8.90 -11.71 -2.90
CA LYS A 25 7.77 -11.43 -3.78
C LYS A 25 6.50 -12.00 -3.17
N GLN A 26 5.44 -11.20 -3.19
CA GLN A 26 4.13 -11.59 -2.71
C GLN A 26 3.10 -11.40 -3.83
N GLU A 27 2.21 -12.38 -3.99
CA GLU A 27 1.10 -12.29 -4.93
C GLU A 27 0.04 -11.30 -4.41
N GLU A 28 -0.50 -10.50 -5.33
CA GLU A 28 -1.30 -9.32 -4.99
C GLU A 28 -2.81 -9.49 -5.24
N SER A 29 -3.33 -10.70 -5.48
CA SER A 29 -4.76 -10.85 -5.76
C SER A 29 -5.59 -10.36 -4.58
N PHE A 30 -6.67 -9.65 -4.93
CA PHE A 30 -7.64 -9.06 -4.03
C PHE A 30 -7.10 -8.00 -3.06
N SER A 31 -5.80 -7.65 -3.12
CA SER A 31 -5.14 -6.69 -2.23
C SER A 31 -5.75 -5.28 -2.27
N SER A 32 -6.28 -4.86 -3.41
CA SER A 32 -6.96 -3.57 -3.57
C SER A 32 -8.47 -3.61 -3.33
N GLN A 33 -9.03 -4.79 -3.06
CA GLN A 33 -10.47 -5.04 -2.95
C GLN A 33 -10.85 -5.36 -1.50
N CYS A 34 -10.02 -6.12 -0.79
CA CYS A 34 -10.27 -6.46 0.60
C CYS A 34 -10.09 -5.25 1.53
N SER A 35 -10.92 -5.20 2.57
CA SER A 35 -10.76 -4.22 3.63
C SER A 35 -9.47 -4.47 4.43
N PRO A 36 -8.80 -3.43 4.95
CA PRO A 36 -7.68 -3.63 5.85
C PRO A 36 -8.10 -4.30 7.17
N ASN A 37 -9.40 -4.32 7.52
CA ASN A 37 -9.91 -4.88 8.78
C ASN A 37 -10.28 -6.38 8.71
N VAL A 38 -10.33 -6.99 7.52
CA VAL A 38 -10.65 -8.43 7.41
C VAL A 38 -9.49 -9.30 7.89
N LYS A 39 -9.80 -10.52 8.32
CA LYS A 39 -8.82 -11.48 8.88
C LYS A 39 -7.72 -11.82 7.86
N GLU A 40 -8.08 -11.99 6.60
CA GLU A 40 -7.18 -12.36 5.51
C GLU A 40 -7.58 -11.69 4.20
N VAL A 41 -6.66 -11.65 3.24
CA VAL A 41 -6.91 -11.10 1.91
C VAL A 41 -7.19 -12.24 0.94
N SER A 42 -8.47 -12.45 0.66
CA SER A 42 -8.94 -13.55 -0.17
C SER A 42 -10.10 -13.12 -1.08
N LYS A 43 -10.55 -14.02 -1.95
CA LYS A 43 -11.66 -13.72 -2.87
C LYS A 43 -12.98 -13.52 -2.12
N GLU A 44 -13.14 -14.23 -1.02
CA GLU A 44 -14.35 -14.26 -0.18
C GLU A 44 -14.59 -12.91 0.52
N TYR A 45 -13.51 -12.21 0.88
CA TYR A 45 -13.56 -10.90 1.53
C TYR A 45 -13.36 -9.72 0.56
N ALA A 46 -13.30 -9.99 -0.75
CA ALA A 46 -13.02 -8.97 -1.75
C ALA A 46 -14.26 -8.13 -2.05
N GLU A 47 -14.23 -6.85 -1.67
CA GLU A 47 -15.31 -5.91 -1.94
C GLU A 47 -14.84 -4.77 -2.86
N ARG A 48 -15.01 -4.98 -4.16
CA ARG A 48 -14.54 -4.03 -5.19
C ARG A 48 -15.14 -2.65 -5.05
N SER A 49 -16.37 -2.55 -4.53
CA SER A 49 -17.07 -1.28 -4.40
C SER A 49 -16.44 -0.36 -3.36
N ASN A 50 -15.61 -0.88 -2.44
CA ASN A 50 -14.95 -0.06 -1.42
C ASN A 50 -13.89 0.87 -2.00
N ARG A 51 -13.17 0.46 -3.06
CA ARG A 51 -12.25 1.34 -3.78
C ARG A 51 -13.07 2.23 -4.72
N LYS A 52 -13.20 3.52 -4.39
CA LYS A 52 -14.04 4.46 -5.15
C LYS A 52 -13.31 5.01 -6.37
N TYR A 53 -12.10 5.51 -6.18
CA TYR A 53 -11.22 6.00 -7.24
C TYR A 53 -9.76 5.99 -6.77
N ARG A 54 -8.83 6.46 -7.62
CA ARG A 54 -7.40 6.50 -7.28
C ARG A 54 -7.17 7.35 -6.02
N GLY A 55 -6.54 6.75 -5.01
CA GLY A 55 -6.28 7.41 -3.73
C GLY A 55 -7.43 7.37 -2.71
N LEU A 56 -8.63 6.90 -3.07
CA LEU A 56 -9.76 6.81 -2.13
C LEU A 56 -10.29 5.38 -1.97
N TYR A 57 -10.24 4.89 -0.73
CA TYR A 57 -10.91 3.66 -0.30
C TYR A 57 -11.89 4.01 0.83
N LYS A 58 -13.14 3.57 0.71
CA LYS A 58 -14.20 3.83 1.69
C LYS A 58 -14.89 2.53 2.06
N GLU A 59 -14.85 2.20 3.34
CA GLU A 59 -15.55 1.07 3.95
C GLU A 59 -16.50 1.61 5.01
N ASN A 60 -17.81 1.47 4.80
CA ASN A 60 -18.82 2.05 5.69
C ASN A 60 -18.55 3.55 5.93
N ASN A 61 -18.32 3.94 7.18
CA ASN A 61 -17.98 5.32 7.59
C ASN A 61 -16.47 5.57 7.72
N LYS A 62 -15.62 4.61 7.37
CA LYS A 62 -14.16 4.75 7.42
C LYS A 62 -13.62 5.08 6.04
N ILE A 63 -12.69 6.04 6.00
CA ILE A 63 -12.01 6.49 4.79
C ILE A 63 -10.53 6.18 4.96
N TYR A 64 -9.92 5.62 3.91
CA TYR A 64 -8.50 5.35 3.83
C TYR A 64 -7.95 5.80 2.48
N ASN A 65 -6.63 5.95 2.41
CA ASN A 65 -5.94 6.03 1.13
C ASN A 65 -5.89 4.65 0.47
N ALA A 66 -6.31 4.57 -0.79
CA ALA A 66 -6.38 3.29 -1.53
C ALA A 66 -5.01 2.64 -1.76
N ASP A 67 -3.95 3.43 -1.93
CA ASP A 67 -2.59 2.92 -2.13
C ASP A 67 -2.04 2.38 -0.79
N CYS A 68 -2.33 3.03 0.34
CA CYS A 68 -2.00 2.55 1.68
C CYS A 68 -2.71 1.23 2.00
N VAL A 69 -4.01 1.11 1.69
CA VAL A 69 -4.77 -0.15 1.86
C VAL A 69 -4.15 -1.26 1.02
N GLY A 70 -3.82 -0.98 -0.25
CA GLY A 70 -3.16 -1.94 -1.14
C GLY A 70 -1.83 -2.44 -0.57
N ALA A 71 -0.95 -1.53 -0.16
CA ALA A 71 0.35 -1.87 0.43
C ALA A 71 0.19 -2.68 1.73
N TYR A 72 -0.72 -2.29 2.61
CA TYR A 72 -1.01 -2.99 3.86
C TYR A 72 -1.52 -4.42 3.61
N ASN A 73 -2.39 -4.60 2.62
CA ASN A 73 -2.93 -5.91 2.28
C ASN A 73 -1.88 -6.84 1.63
N ILE A 74 -0.92 -6.30 0.86
CA ILE A 74 0.24 -7.08 0.38
C ILE A 74 1.07 -7.58 1.57
N LEU A 75 1.37 -6.70 2.54
CA LEU A 75 2.05 -7.08 3.78
C LEU A 75 1.24 -8.14 4.55
N LYS A 76 -0.07 -7.95 4.70
CA LYS A 76 -0.94 -8.92 5.38
C LYS A 76 -0.87 -10.29 4.73
N LYS A 77 -0.96 -10.39 3.40
CA LYS A 77 -0.82 -11.68 2.68
C LYS A 77 0.51 -12.35 2.97
N TYR A 78 1.58 -11.58 2.98
CA TYR A 78 2.90 -12.09 3.34
C TYR A 78 2.92 -12.66 4.76
N LEU A 79 2.46 -11.89 5.75
CA LEU A 79 2.45 -12.29 7.16
C LEU A 79 1.56 -13.51 7.41
N CYS A 80 0.40 -13.59 6.77
CA CYS A 80 -0.47 -14.78 6.83
C CYS A 80 0.24 -16.03 6.29
N ARG A 81 0.97 -15.92 5.17
CA ARG A 81 1.69 -17.05 4.56
C ARG A 81 2.80 -17.60 5.47
N ILE A 82 3.44 -16.74 6.26
CA ILE A 82 4.52 -17.14 7.17
C ILE A 82 4.05 -17.29 8.63
N GLU A 83 2.73 -17.32 8.84
CA GLU A 83 2.09 -17.52 10.15
C GLU A 83 2.54 -16.52 11.24
N LYS A 84 2.78 -15.26 10.84
CA LYS A 84 3.16 -14.18 11.75
C LYS A 84 1.97 -13.29 12.12
N SER A 85 2.08 -12.63 13.27
CA SER A 85 1.08 -11.67 13.73
C SER A 85 0.95 -10.50 12.75
N ILE A 86 -0.30 -10.12 12.49
CA ILE A 86 -0.63 -8.98 11.63
C ILE A 86 -0.62 -7.71 12.50
N PRO A 87 0.04 -6.63 12.08
CA PRO A 87 0.02 -5.37 12.82
C PRO A 87 -1.40 -4.76 12.90
N ALA A 88 -1.60 -3.80 13.79
CA ALA A 88 -2.86 -3.07 13.86
C ALA A 88 -3.06 -2.21 12.60
N VAL A 89 -4.32 -2.02 12.21
CA VAL A 89 -4.72 -1.13 11.10
C VAL A 89 -4.67 0.32 11.57
N VAL A 90 -3.55 1.00 11.36
CA VAL A 90 -3.34 2.39 11.78
C VAL A 90 -2.66 3.20 10.68
N GLY A 91 -2.97 4.51 10.59
CA GLY A 91 -2.27 5.46 9.70
C GLY A 91 -2.47 5.22 8.20
N LEU A 92 -3.55 4.52 7.80
CA LEU A 92 -3.87 4.30 6.38
C LEU A 92 -4.66 5.45 5.76
N ASP A 93 -5.21 6.33 6.58
CA ASP A 93 -6.07 7.45 6.23
C ASP A 93 -5.29 8.75 6.02
N THR A 94 -4.23 8.99 6.78
CA THR A 94 -3.44 10.23 6.69
C THR A 94 -1.98 9.98 6.27
N PRO A 95 -1.71 9.52 5.03
CA PRO A 95 -0.34 9.31 4.59
C PRO A 95 0.41 10.63 4.44
N GLU A 96 1.66 10.65 4.91
CA GLU A 96 2.57 11.76 4.66
C GLU A 96 3.17 11.66 3.26
N MET A 97 3.05 12.74 2.48
CA MET A 97 3.62 12.81 1.14
C MET A 97 5.04 13.35 1.22
N TYR A 98 6.00 12.62 0.65
CA TYR A 98 7.36 13.08 0.46
C TYR A 98 7.63 13.38 -1.02
N ARG A 99 8.36 14.47 -1.30
CA ARG A 99 8.85 14.81 -2.63
C ARG A 99 10.37 14.83 -2.62
N TRP A 100 10.98 14.31 -3.68
CA TRP A 100 12.43 14.41 -3.87
C TRP A 100 12.81 15.75 -4.54
N SER A 101 13.86 16.38 -4.00
CA SER A 101 14.58 17.52 -4.56
C SER A 101 16.05 17.13 -4.72
N SER A 102 16.65 17.41 -5.88
CA SER A 102 18.08 17.16 -6.11
C SER A 102 19.00 18.01 -5.23
N ILE A 103 18.51 19.18 -4.76
CA ILE A 103 19.25 20.12 -3.94
C ILE A 103 19.04 19.84 -2.45
N MET A 104 17.78 19.58 -2.06
CA MET A 104 17.37 19.51 -0.66
C MET A 104 17.08 18.08 -0.16
N GLY A 105 17.17 17.07 -1.03
CA GLY A 105 16.82 15.69 -0.69
C GLY A 105 15.31 15.49 -0.54
N PHE A 106 14.89 14.67 0.42
CA PHE A 106 13.46 14.44 0.70
C PHE A 106 12.85 15.63 1.43
N ILE A 107 11.81 16.21 0.83
CA ILE A 107 11.02 17.29 1.41
C ILE A 107 9.64 16.72 1.74
N GLY A 108 9.27 16.75 3.02
CA GLY A 108 7.91 16.43 3.45
C GLY A 108 6.93 17.51 2.97
N ASN A 109 5.82 17.08 2.38
CA ASN A 109 4.70 17.95 2.04
C ASN A 109 3.55 17.65 3.01
N PRO A 110 3.30 18.50 4.03
CA PRO A 110 2.27 18.26 5.04
C PRO A 110 0.84 18.43 4.48
N LYS A 111 0.67 18.63 3.16
CA LYS A 111 -0.65 18.80 2.56
C LYS A 111 -1.43 17.49 2.68
N LEU A 112 -2.35 17.47 3.64
CA LEU A 112 -3.33 16.43 3.93
C LEU A 112 -3.94 15.90 2.63
N SER A 113 -3.57 14.68 2.25
CA SER A 113 -4.40 13.91 1.33
C SER A 113 -5.69 13.60 2.09
N ILE A 114 -6.84 14.03 1.55
CA ILE A 114 -8.17 14.10 2.18
C ILE A 114 -8.45 15.45 2.88
N SER A 115 -8.23 16.56 2.18
CA SER A 115 -9.00 17.79 2.41
C SER A 115 -9.53 18.37 1.10
N MET A 116 -10.09 17.50 0.24
CA MET A 116 -10.88 17.93 -0.91
C MET A 116 -12.21 17.18 -0.85
N GLU A 117 -13.28 17.95 -0.66
CA GLU A 117 -14.71 17.61 -0.70
C GLU A 117 -15.32 17.03 0.61
N MET A 118 -15.68 17.95 1.51
CA MET A 118 -17.05 18.00 2.02
C MET A 118 -17.92 18.73 1.01
#